data_AF-A0A5M3PTY0-F1
#
_entry.id   AF-A0A5M3PTY0-F1
#
_cell.length_a   1.000
_cell.length_b   1.000
_cell.length_c   1.000
_cell.angle_alpha   90.00
_cell.angle_beta   90.00
_cell.angle_gamma   90.00
#
_symmetry.space_group_name_H-M   'P 1'
#
loop_
_entity.id
_entity.type
_entity.pdbx_description
1 polymer ?
#
loop_
_entity_poly.entity_id
_entity_poly.type
_entity_poly.pdbx_seq_one_letter_code
_entity_poly.pdbx_strand_id
1 'polypeptide(L)'
;MDRENKGAFLARRKKHSTLTAGLYHPTPEAMMTEYWGVFVDNTPYILLLSDNQRSAREKAERLAESANFRTLLEATLTACKAIEARAIDGRTVNWGEQLTVISASRSGDVETGTREIGEIRAILMPGCHQAIADTLCIDTTLATIIDADFPQVSDFEKLPELSERDVQMSLGNLEAQKHPRGGH
;
A
#
# COMPACT_ATOMS: atom_id res chain seq x y z
N MET A 1 -10.26 -25.51 -0.67
CA MET A 1 -10.54 -24.82 -1.95
C MET A 1 -10.65 -23.30 -1.85
N ASP A 2 -11.03 -22.67 -0.72
CA ASP A 2 -11.22 -21.21 -0.66
C ASP A 2 -9.98 -20.32 -0.46
N ARG A 3 -8.86 -20.83 0.05
CA ARG A 3 -7.65 -20.02 0.28
C ARG A 3 -6.86 -19.77 -1.01
N GLU A 4 -6.81 -20.77 -1.89
CA GLU A 4 -6.07 -20.74 -3.16
C GLU A 4 -6.68 -19.73 -4.15
N ASN A 5 -8.01 -19.65 -4.21
CA ASN A 5 -8.71 -18.65 -5.02
C ASN A 5 -8.51 -17.22 -4.49
N LYS A 6 -8.44 -17.03 -3.17
CA LYS A 6 -8.20 -15.71 -2.56
C LYS A 6 -6.77 -15.20 -2.79
N GLY A 7 -5.77 -16.09 -2.72
CA GLY A 7 -4.37 -15.75 -3.00
C GLY A 7 -4.15 -15.36 -4.46
N ALA A 8 -4.68 -16.15 -5.39
CA ALA A 8 -4.60 -15.84 -6.83
C ALA A 8 -5.32 -14.53 -7.19
N PHE A 9 -6.46 -14.25 -6.55
CA PHE A 9 -7.19 -12.99 -6.73
C PHE A 9 -6.38 -11.79 -6.23
N LEU A 10 -5.81 -11.85 -5.02
CA LEU A 10 -4.98 -10.77 -4.48
C LEU A 10 -3.75 -10.49 -5.36
N ALA A 11 -3.08 -11.54 -5.82
CA ALA A 11 -1.94 -11.42 -6.72
C ALA A 11 -2.32 -10.78 -8.09
N ARG A 12 -3.51 -11.10 -8.63
CA ARG A 12 -4.06 -10.42 -9.82
C ARG A 12 -4.24 -8.93 -9.58
N ARG A 13 -4.83 -8.54 -8.45
CA ARG A 13 -5.03 -7.12 -8.10
C ARG A 13 -3.72 -6.37 -7.95
N LYS A 14 -2.73 -6.98 -7.28
CA LYS A 14 -1.39 -6.39 -7.11
C LYS A 14 -0.69 -6.18 -8.45
N LYS A 15 -0.72 -7.19 -9.35
CA LYS A 15 -0.11 -7.06 -10.68
C LYS A 15 -0.66 -5.89 -11.47
N HIS A 16 -1.97 -5.63 -11.38
CA HIS A 16 -2.60 -4.56 -12.16
C HIS A 16 -2.61 -3.20 -11.47
N SER A 17 -2.15 -3.13 -10.23
CA SER A 17 -2.02 -1.87 -9.49
C SER A 17 -0.88 -1.01 -10.04
N THR A 18 -1.06 0.31 -10.02
CA THR A 18 0.00 1.31 -10.24
C THR A 18 0.61 1.80 -8.93
N LEU A 19 0.19 1.23 -7.79
CA LEU A 19 0.76 1.46 -6.48
C LEU A 19 1.32 0.14 -5.94
N THR A 20 2.54 0.19 -5.44
CA THR A 20 3.21 -0.99 -4.89
C THR A 20 3.70 -0.72 -3.49
N ALA A 21 3.49 -1.70 -2.60
CA ALA A 21 4.08 -1.67 -1.27
C ALA A 21 5.53 -2.17 -1.35
N GLY A 22 6.47 -1.37 -0.87
CA GLY A 22 7.89 -1.64 -0.89
C GLY A 22 8.54 -1.48 0.49
N LEU A 23 9.80 -1.91 0.59
CA LEU A 23 10.62 -1.65 1.76
C LEU A 23 11.35 -0.33 1.59
N TYR A 24 11.40 0.47 2.65
CA TYR A 24 12.03 1.78 2.64
C TYR A 24 12.99 1.96 3.80
N HIS A 25 14.19 2.45 3.47
CA HIS A 25 15.19 2.90 4.42
C HIS A 25 15.25 4.43 4.33
N PRO A 26 14.83 5.16 5.37
CA PRO A 26 14.74 6.61 5.35
C PRO A 26 16.08 7.28 5.04
N THR A 27 16.06 8.19 4.06
CA THR A 27 17.24 9.01 3.73
C THR A 27 17.31 10.23 4.65
N PRO A 28 18.48 10.86 4.81
CA PRO A 28 18.60 12.10 5.59
C PRO A 28 17.63 13.20 5.14
N GLU A 29 17.35 13.30 3.84
CA GLU A 29 16.41 14.27 3.28
C GLU A 29 14.97 14.02 3.74
N ALA A 30 14.56 12.75 3.81
CA ALA A 30 13.24 12.38 4.32
C ALA A 30 13.09 12.78 5.80
N MET A 31 14.15 12.58 6.59
CA MET A 31 14.15 12.99 8.01
C MET A 31 14.07 14.51 8.20
N MET A 32 14.37 15.30 7.18
CA MET A 32 14.28 16.76 7.21
C MET A 32 13.01 17.33 6.55
N THR A 33 12.16 16.46 6.02
CA THR A 33 10.96 16.86 5.27
C THR A 33 9.76 17.05 6.19
N GLU A 34 8.89 18.02 5.88
CA GLU A 34 7.58 18.15 6.52
C GLU A 34 6.55 17.25 5.83
N TYR A 35 5.78 16.52 6.62
CA TYR A 35 4.74 15.61 6.16
C TYR A 35 3.37 16.04 6.68
N TRP A 36 2.32 15.50 6.07
CA TRP A 36 1.03 15.36 6.74
C TRP A 36 0.82 13.90 7.13
N GLY A 37 0.61 13.69 8.42
CA GLY A 37 0.39 12.39 9.00
C GLY A 37 -1.10 12.11 9.21
N VAL A 38 -1.48 10.87 8.99
CA VAL A 38 -2.72 10.28 9.52
C VAL A 38 -2.36 9.61 10.85
N PHE A 39 -3.02 10.03 11.91
CA PHE A 39 -2.80 9.57 13.27
C PHE A 39 -3.96 8.69 13.71
N VAL A 40 -3.65 7.52 14.24
CA VAL A 40 -4.62 6.63 14.90
C VAL A 40 -4.34 6.69 16.39
N ASP A 41 -5.33 7.13 17.17
CA ASP A 41 -5.22 7.33 18.62
C ASP A 41 -3.95 8.12 19.03
N ASN A 42 -3.73 9.27 18.38
CA ASN A 42 -2.58 10.17 18.54
C ASN A 42 -1.21 9.63 18.11
N THR A 43 -1.13 8.40 17.58
CA THR A 43 0.12 7.82 17.09
C THR A 43 0.21 7.99 15.57
N PRO A 44 1.31 8.51 15.01
CA PRO A 44 1.45 8.63 13.57
C PRO A 44 1.39 7.23 12.94
N TYR A 45 0.56 7.08 11.92
CA TYR A 45 0.26 5.78 11.31
C TYR A 45 0.65 5.73 9.83
N ILE A 46 0.37 6.80 9.10
CA ILE A 46 0.76 6.98 7.70
C ILE A 46 1.27 8.41 7.53
N LEU A 47 2.41 8.58 6.86
CA LEU A 47 2.94 9.87 6.44
C LEU A 47 2.70 10.04 4.94
N LEU A 48 2.19 11.20 4.55
CA LEU A 48 1.85 11.52 3.18
C LEU A 48 2.71 12.68 2.67
N LEU A 49 3.03 12.60 1.39
CA LEU A 49 3.73 13.65 0.65
C LEU A 49 2.80 14.29 -0.37
N SER A 50 3.06 15.56 -0.65
CA SER A 50 2.43 16.27 -1.75
C SER A 50 2.94 15.70 -3.07
N ASP A 51 2.07 15.67 -4.05
CA ASP A 51 2.44 15.43 -5.43
C ASP A 51 1.85 16.51 -6.35
N ASN A 52 2.01 16.34 -7.66
CA ASN A 52 1.52 17.29 -8.65
C ASN A 52 -0.02 17.41 -8.68
N GLN A 53 -0.75 16.43 -8.11
CA GLN A 53 -2.21 16.36 -8.16
C GLN A 53 -2.87 16.82 -6.87
N ARG A 54 -2.31 16.47 -5.69
CA ARG A 54 -2.87 16.78 -4.38
C ARG A 54 -1.81 17.09 -3.33
N SER A 55 -2.17 18.02 -2.45
CA SER A 55 -1.38 18.32 -1.26
C SER A 55 -1.39 17.15 -0.28
N ALA A 56 -0.29 16.96 0.45
CA ALA A 56 -0.20 15.97 1.54
C ALA A 56 -1.35 16.13 2.55
N ARG A 57 -1.73 17.38 2.85
CA ARG A 57 -2.82 17.73 3.75
C ARG A 57 -4.15 17.15 3.30
N GLU A 58 -4.55 17.42 2.05
CA GLU A 58 -5.83 16.96 1.52
C GLU A 58 -5.91 15.43 1.54
N LYS A 59 -4.81 14.75 1.17
CA LYS A 59 -4.74 13.28 1.24
C LYS A 59 -4.95 12.78 2.67
N ALA A 60 -4.30 13.40 3.64
CA ALA A 60 -4.38 13.00 5.04
C ALA A 60 -5.78 13.22 5.61
N GLU A 61 -6.38 14.39 5.36
CA GLU A 61 -7.76 14.71 5.79
C GLU A 61 -8.76 13.72 5.19
N ARG A 62 -8.68 13.46 3.88
CA ARG A 62 -9.59 12.51 3.21
C ARG A 62 -9.41 11.08 3.69
N LEU A 63 -8.19 10.64 4.00
CA LEU A 63 -7.96 9.31 4.54
C LEU A 63 -8.47 9.20 5.98
N ALA A 64 -8.30 10.24 6.79
CA ALA A 64 -8.81 10.29 8.16
C ALA A 64 -10.34 10.27 8.22
N GLU A 65 -11.02 10.92 7.27
CA GLU A 65 -12.48 10.96 7.15
C GLU A 65 -13.07 9.71 6.47
N SER A 66 -12.23 8.84 5.88
CA SER A 66 -12.67 7.69 5.09
C SER A 66 -13.25 6.56 5.97
N ALA A 67 -14.54 6.27 5.79
CA ALA A 67 -15.18 5.12 6.39
C ALA A 67 -14.54 3.78 5.97
N ASN A 68 -14.04 3.69 4.74
CA ASN A 68 -13.34 2.51 4.24
C ASN A 68 -12.00 2.32 4.97
N PHE A 69 -11.28 3.41 5.25
CA PHE A 69 -10.03 3.33 5.98
C PHE A 69 -10.26 2.91 7.44
N ARG A 70 -11.28 3.47 8.10
CA ARG A 70 -11.70 3.03 9.43
C ARG A 70 -12.06 1.54 9.47
N THR A 71 -12.87 1.08 8.51
CA THR A 71 -13.26 -0.33 8.39
C THR A 71 -12.03 -1.24 8.21
N LEU A 72 -11.03 -0.79 7.44
CA LEU A 72 -9.77 -1.51 7.25
C LEU A 72 -8.95 -1.61 8.55
N LEU A 73 -8.87 -0.53 9.34
CA LEU A 73 -8.22 -0.55 10.65
C LEU A 73 -8.90 -1.55 11.60
N GLU A 74 -10.23 -1.52 11.66
CA GLU A 74 -11.02 -2.44 12.49
C GLU A 74 -10.85 -3.90 12.04
N ALA A 75 -10.89 -4.16 10.74
CA ALA A 75 -10.70 -5.50 10.17
C ALA A 75 -9.30 -6.08 10.40
N THR A 76 -8.29 -5.22 10.55
CA THR A 76 -6.90 -5.61 10.87
C THR A 76 -6.63 -5.63 12.38
N LEU A 77 -7.68 -5.51 13.21
CA LEU A 77 -7.60 -5.46 14.67
C LEU A 77 -6.74 -4.32 15.20
N THR A 78 -6.60 -3.25 14.42
CA THR A 78 -5.94 -2.02 14.86
C THR A 78 -6.91 -1.25 15.75
N ALA A 79 -6.57 -1.10 17.04
CA ALA A 79 -7.36 -0.29 17.96
C ALA A 79 -7.43 1.16 17.44
N CYS A 80 -8.64 1.66 17.24
CA CYS A 80 -8.87 2.95 16.58
C CYS A 80 -10.12 3.62 17.16
N LYS A 81 -9.93 4.51 18.14
CA LYS A 81 -11.02 5.37 18.66
C LYS A 81 -11.15 6.64 17.83
N ALA A 82 -10.01 7.26 17.48
CA ALA A 82 -9.94 8.48 16.70
C ALA A 82 -8.93 8.36 15.56
N ILE A 83 -9.28 8.94 14.41
CA ILE A 83 -8.40 9.10 13.25
C ILE A 83 -8.33 10.60 12.93
N GLU A 84 -7.12 11.16 12.86
CA GLU A 84 -6.91 12.60 12.67
C GLU A 84 -5.80 12.86 11.66
N ALA A 85 -5.90 13.97 10.94
CA ALA A 85 -4.85 14.47 10.05
C ALA A 85 -4.11 15.63 10.71
N ARG A 86 -2.77 15.55 10.79
CA ARG A 86 -1.93 16.63 11.35
C ARG A 86 -0.63 16.78 10.60
N ALA A 87 -0.09 17.99 10.53
CA ALA A 87 1.28 18.20 10.09
C ALA A 87 2.27 17.52 11.07
N ILE A 88 3.35 16.98 10.53
CA ILE A 88 4.42 16.37 11.32
C ILE A 88 5.78 16.67 10.68
N ASP A 89 6.71 17.11 11.52
CA ASP A 89 8.10 17.32 11.14
C ASP A 89 8.81 15.96 11.10
N GLY A 90 9.42 15.63 9.96
CA GLY A 90 10.19 14.40 9.79
C GLY A 90 11.24 14.19 10.89
N ARG A 91 11.79 15.25 11.49
CA ARG A 91 12.78 15.15 12.57
C ARG A 91 12.21 14.57 13.86
N THR A 92 10.90 14.61 14.02
CA THR A 92 10.17 14.09 15.19
C THR A 92 9.63 12.68 15.00
N VAL A 93 9.72 12.16 13.77
CA VAL A 93 9.24 10.83 13.41
C VAL A 93 10.23 9.78 13.93
N ASN A 94 9.70 8.72 14.55
CA ASN A 94 10.50 7.53 14.84
C ASN A 94 10.62 6.69 13.57
N TRP A 95 11.68 6.94 12.81
CA TRP A 95 11.92 6.32 11.50
C TRP A 95 12.22 4.81 11.55
N GLY A 96 12.62 4.26 12.71
CA GLY A 96 13.03 2.86 12.82
C GLY A 96 14.16 2.49 11.84
N GLU A 97 14.45 1.20 11.68
CA GLU A 97 15.46 0.72 10.72
C GLU A 97 14.89 0.41 9.34
N GLN A 98 13.63 -0.06 9.28
CA GLN A 98 12.98 -0.46 8.03
C GLN A 98 11.48 -0.14 8.10
N LEU A 99 10.99 0.60 7.10
CA LEU A 99 9.59 0.99 6.98
C LEU A 99 8.96 0.38 5.73
N THR A 100 7.63 0.41 5.68
CA THR A 100 6.87 0.11 4.47
C THR A 100 6.52 1.41 3.77
N VAL A 101 6.69 1.45 2.45
CA VAL A 101 6.33 2.59 1.61
C VAL A 101 5.32 2.17 0.56
N ILE A 102 4.50 3.10 0.11
CA ILE A 102 3.70 2.97 -1.11
C ILE A 102 4.33 3.88 -2.15
N SER A 103 4.82 3.28 -3.23
CA SER A 103 5.41 3.98 -4.37
C SER A 103 4.46 3.91 -5.58
N ALA A 104 4.48 4.95 -6.40
CA ALA A 104 3.92 4.86 -7.74
C ALA A 104 4.87 4.03 -8.61
N SER A 105 4.36 2.91 -9.13
CA SER A 105 5.11 1.99 -9.99
C SER A 105 4.38 1.80 -11.31
N ARG A 106 5.08 1.29 -12.34
CA ARG A 106 4.38 0.82 -13.53
C ARG A 106 3.56 -0.41 -13.16
N SER A 107 2.38 -0.53 -13.75
CA SER A 107 1.53 -1.72 -13.57
C SER A 107 2.33 -2.98 -13.93
N GLY A 108 2.38 -3.94 -13.02
CA GLY A 108 3.11 -5.21 -13.18
C GLY A 108 4.48 -5.27 -12.51
N ASP A 109 4.98 -4.17 -11.94
CA ASP A 109 6.23 -4.17 -11.20
C ASP A 109 6.01 -4.64 -9.75
N VAL A 110 6.64 -5.77 -9.38
CA VAL A 110 6.82 -6.16 -7.98
C VAL A 110 8.15 -5.57 -7.53
N GLU A 111 8.11 -4.48 -6.75
CA GLU A 111 9.31 -3.84 -6.20
C GLU A 111 9.98 -4.78 -5.18
N THR A 112 10.92 -5.57 -5.67
CA THR A 112 11.69 -6.55 -4.90
C THR A 112 12.88 -5.87 -4.22
N GLY A 113 12.62 -5.00 -3.22
CA GLY A 113 13.57 -4.55 -2.17
C GLY A 113 14.99 -4.09 -2.55
N THR A 114 15.31 -3.98 -3.84
CA THR A 114 16.67 -3.81 -4.40
C THR A 114 16.67 -2.86 -5.61
N ARG A 115 15.49 -2.41 -6.06
CA ARG A 115 15.34 -1.39 -7.11
C ARG A 115 15.04 -0.04 -6.48
N GLU A 116 15.45 1.01 -7.18
CA GLU A 116 15.04 2.39 -6.91
C GLU A 116 13.53 2.38 -6.70
N ILE A 117 13.11 2.72 -5.48
CA ILE A 117 11.71 2.90 -5.13
C ILE A 117 11.18 3.98 -6.07
N GLY A 118 10.06 3.72 -6.72
CA GLY A 118 9.36 4.73 -7.50
C GLY A 118 9.01 5.98 -6.68
N GLU A 119 8.29 6.93 -7.26
CA GLU A 119 7.91 8.15 -6.53
C GLU A 119 7.10 7.77 -5.28
N ILE A 120 7.63 8.08 -4.09
CA ILE A 120 7.01 7.72 -2.81
C ILE A 120 5.73 8.54 -2.63
N ARG A 121 4.60 7.84 -2.51
CA ARG A 121 3.27 8.44 -2.30
C ARG A 121 2.87 8.46 -0.82
N ALA A 122 3.24 7.42 -0.07
CA ALA A 122 2.96 7.32 1.36
C ALA A 122 4.01 6.46 2.07
N ILE A 123 4.27 6.74 3.36
CA ILE A 123 5.16 5.95 4.23
C ILE A 123 4.32 5.45 5.41
N LEU A 124 4.35 4.15 5.68
CA LEU A 124 3.61 3.53 6.77
C LEU A 124 4.52 3.37 7.97
N MET A 125 4.04 3.81 9.13
CA MET A 125 4.80 3.79 10.37
C MET A 125 4.94 2.37 10.94
N PRO A 126 5.96 2.11 11.78
CA PRO A 126 6.14 0.81 12.41
C PRO A 126 4.88 0.35 13.16
N GLY A 127 4.55 -0.94 13.05
CA GLY A 127 3.34 -1.51 13.65
C GLY A 127 2.11 -1.47 12.75
N CYS A 128 2.19 -0.87 11.56
CA CYS A 128 1.14 -0.98 10.56
C CYS A 128 1.05 -2.41 10.00
N HIS A 129 -0.16 -2.98 9.97
CA HIS A 129 -0.37 -4.34 9.47
C HIS A 129 -0.16 -4.38 7.94
N GLN A 130 0.56 -5.39 7.43
CA GLN A 130 0.82 -5.55 5.98
C GLN A 130 -0.45 -5.50 5.09
N ALA A 131 -1.59 -5.99 5.59
CA ALA A 131 -2.86 -5.93 4.88
C ALA A 131 -3.30 -4.49 4.59
N ILE A 132 -2.91 -3.52 5.42
CA ILE A 132 -3.21 -2.11 5.20
C ILE A 132 -2.44 -1.58 4.00
N ALA A 133 -1.13 -1.84 3.94
CA ALA A 133 -0.31 -1.48 2.78
C ALA A 133 -0.86 -2.11 1.50
N ASP A 134 -1.18 -3.40 1.55
CA ASP A 134 -1.72 -4.13 0.40
C ASP A 134 -3.07 -3.57 -0.05
N THR A 135 -3.99 -3.28 0.88
CA THR A 135 -5.31 -2.71 0.57
C THR A 135 -5.20 -1.30 0.02
N LEU A 136 -4.34 -0.44 0.58
CA LEU A 136 -4.10 0.91 0.04
C LEU A 136 -3.57 0.88 -1.40
N CYS A 137 -2.90 -0.19 -1.80
CA CYS A 137 -2.41 -0.37 -3.17
C CYS A 137 -3.45 -0.93 -4.14
N ILE A 138 -4.49 -1.64 -3.69
CA ILE A 138 -5.40 -2.36 -4.59
C ILE A 138 -6.86 -1.92 -4.51
N ASP A 139 -7.28 -1.31 -3.41
CA ASP A 139 -8.64 -0.83 -3.23
C ASP A 139 -8.80 0.51 -3.93
N THR A 140 -9.58 0.54 -5.02
CA THR A 140 -9.72 1.74 -5.85
C THR A 140 -10.12 2.96 -5.03
N THR A 141 -11.01 2.82 -4.05
CA THR A 141 -11.46 3.96 -3.24
C THR A 141 -10.34 4.54 -2.39
N LEU A 142 -9.56 3.70 -1.71
CA LEU A 142 -8.45 4.16 -0.87
C LEU A 142 -7.21 4.53 -1.69
N ALA A 143 -6.88 3.75 -2.72
CA ALA A 143 -5.75 4.01 -3.63
C ALA A 143 -5.89 5.36 -4.33
N THR A 144 -7.11 5.73 -4.75
CA THR A 144 -7.37 7.05 -5.37
C THR A 144 -7.18 8.22 -4.40
N ILE A 145 -7.18 7.98 -3.07
CA ILE A 145 -6.83 9.01 -2.08
C ILE A 145 -5.32 9.23 -2.09
N ILE A 146 -4.53 8.15 -2.19
CA ILE A 146 -3.07 8.18 -2.18
C ILE A 146 -2.50 8.73 -3.49
N ASP A 147 -3.05 8.29 -4.62
CA ASP A 147 -2.68 8.72 -5.96
C ASP A 147 -3.94 8.96 -6.79
N ALA A 148 -4.15 10.20 -7.22
CA ALA A 148 -5.36 10.58 -7.96
C ALA A 148 -5.44 9.96 -9.35
N ASP A 149 -4.31 9.57 -9.93
CA ASP A 149 -4.21 8.96 -11.26
C ASP A 149 -4.36 7.43 -11.19
N PHE A 150 -4.69 6.88 -10.01
CA PHE A 150 -4.94 5.45 -9.85
C PHE A 150 -6.08 4.98 -10.78
N PRO A 151 -5.85 3.92 -11.58
CA PRO A 151 -6.84 3.48 -12.56
C PRO A 151 -8.09 2.95 -11.87
N GLN A 152 -9.26 3.37 -12.36
CA GLN A 152 -10.52 2.77 -11.95
C GLN A 152 -10.64 1.36 -12.53
N VAL A 153 -10.27 0.36 -11.75
CA VAL A 153 -10.54 -1.04 -12.09
C VAL A 153 -11.98 -1.34 -11.69
N SER A 154 -12.87 -1.36 -12.68
CA SER A 154 -14.31 -1.53 -12.50
C SER A 154 -14.72 -2.95 -12.14
N ASP A 155 -13.88 -3.95 -12.46
CA ASP A 155 -14.10 -5.34 -12.08
C ASP A 155 -12.79 -6.13 -12.09
N PHE A 156 -12.28 -6.46 -10.90
CA PHE A 156 -11.05 -7.25 -10.76
C PHE A 156 -11.23 -8.71 -11.24
N GLU A 157 -12.47 -9.20 -11.41
CA GLU A 157 -12.75 -10.51 -11.99
C GLU A 157 -12.53 -10.55 -13.52
N LYS A 158 -12.49 -9.38 -14.18
CA LYS A 158 -12.23 -9.26 -15.62
C LYS A 158 -10.76 -9.07 -15.96
N LEU A 159 -9.88 -9.05 -14.96
CA LEU A 159 -8.44 -8.96 -15.21
C LEU A 159 -7.91 -10.28 -15.76
N PRO A 160 -6.98 -10.25 -16.73
CA PRO A 160 -6.38 -11.45 -17.29
C PRO A 160 -5.75 -12.30 -16.19
N GLU A 161 -5.78 -13.63 -16.38
CA GLU A 161 -5.16 -14.54 -15.42
C GLU A 161 -3.66 -14.26 -15.29
N LEU A 162 -3.10 -14.50 -14.09
CA LEU A 162 -1.66 -14.44 -13.86
C LEU A 162 -0.97 -15.51 -14.70
N SER A 163 0.10 -15.13 -15.39
CA SER A 163 1.01 -16.10 -15.99
C SER A 163 1.77 -16.85 -14.89
N GLU A 164 2.32 -18.03 -15.20
CA GLU A 164 3.12 -18.82 -14.25
C GLU A 164 4.25 -18.00 -13.62
N ARG A 165 4.87 -17.12 -14.42
CA ARG A 165 5.90 -16.19 -13.97
C ARG A 165 5.37 -15.19 -12.95
N ASP A 166 4.15 -14.69 -13.13
CA ASP A 166 3.54 -13.73 -12.20
C ASP A 166 3.15 -14.38 -10.87
N VAL A 167 2.69 -15.64 -10.91
CA VAL A 167 2.36 -16.43 -9.71
C VAL A 167 3.61 -16.71 -8.88
N GLN A 168 4.71 -17.12 -9.52
CA GLN A 168 5.99 -17.34 -8.86
C GLN A 168 6.55 -16.07 -8.21
N MET A 169 6.43 -14.93 -8.91
CA MET A 169 6.87 -13.63 -8.40
C MET A 169 5.99 -13.10 -7.24
N SER A 170 4.69 -13.40 -7.25
CA SER A 170 3.73 -12.86 -6.28
C SER A 170 3.54 -13.71 -5.01
N LEU A 171 3.64 -15.04 -5.11
CA LEU A 171 3.40 -15.98 -3.99
C LEU A 171 4.69 -16.64 -3.45
N GLY A 172 5.82 -16.50 -4.17
CA GLY A 172 7.06 -17.19 -3.86
C GLY A 172 7.05 -18.68 -4.26
N ASN A 173 8.24 -19.27 -4.41
CA ASN A 173 8.46 -20.60 -4.99
C ASN A 173 7.73 -21.77 -4.27
N LEU A 174 7.38 -21.62 -2.99
CA LEU A 174 6.81 -22.69 -2.17
C LEU A 174 5.30 -22.90 -2.38
N GLU A 175 4.55 -21.89 -2.82
CA GLU A 175 3.12 -22.04 -3.16
C GLU A 175 2.89 -22.41 -4.62
N ALA A 176 3.80 -22.01 -5.52
CA ALA A 176 3.74 -22.37 -6.95
C ALA A 176 3.75 -23.89 -7.19
N GLN A 177 4.45 -24.66 -6.34
CA GLN A 177 4.52 -26.13 -6.45
C GLN A 177 3.23 -26.84 -5.99
N LYS A 178 2.31 -26.16 -5.29
CA LYS A 178 1.03 -26.75 -4.84
C LYS A 178 -0.09 -26.65 -5.87
N HIS A 179 0.17 -26.04 -7.03
CA HIS A 179 -0.78 -25.90 -8.11
C HIS A 179 -0.46 -26.87 -9.26
N PRO A 180 -0.86 -28.16 -9.19
CA PRO A 180 -0.87 -28.99 -10.38
C PRO A 180 -1.98 -28.48 -11.30
N ARG A 181 -1.67 -28.19 -12.56
CA ARG A 181 -2.69 -27.90 -13.55
C ARG A 181 -2.61 -28.88 -14.72
N GLY A 182 -3.81 -29.27 -15.14
CA GLY A 182 -4.08 -30.24 -16.19
C GLY A 182 -3.43 -29.87 -17.51
N GLY A 183 -3.08 -30.91 -18.24
CA GLY A 183 -2.46 -30.82 -19.55
C GLY A 183 -3.38 -30.21 -20.60
N HIS A 184 -2.71 -29.48 -21.49
CA HIS A 184 -2.97 -29.22 -22.92
C HIS A 184 -4.41 -29.08 -23.41
#